data_AF-A0A1T4XZM3-F1
#
_entry.id   AF-A0A1T4XZM3-F1
#
_cell.length_a   1.000
_cell.length_b   1.000
_cell.length_c   1.000
_cell.angle_alpha   90.00
_cell.angle_beta   90.00
_cell.angle_gamma   90.00
#
_symmetry.space_group_name_H-M   'P 1'
#
loop_
_entity.id
_entity.type
_entity.pdbx_description
1 polymer ?
#
loop_
_entity_poly.entity_id
_entity_poly.type
_entity_poly.pdbx_seq_one_letter_code
_entity_poly.pdbx_strand_id
1 'polypeptide(L)'
;MHSVFYHGTIEWRLFNSTLHAGEAKANIILAMAISAQGINQKYTQFRKTPIGDNPAFTFRTFLLRLGLIGPEYKNVRMHLLKNLPGDKAWRHDKSLYPSNQPRLHTDEVR
;
A
#
# COMPACT_ATOMS: atom_id res chain seq x y z
N MET A 1 20.86 -3.49 -20.72
CA MET A 1 21.71 -4.44 -19.97
C MET A 1 21.20 -4.48 -18.54
N HIS A 2 20.71 -5.62 -18.06
CA HIS A 2 20.01 -5.73 -16.78
C HIS A 2 21.03 -6.03 -15.66
N SER A 3 21.12 -5.17 -14.64
CA SER A 3 22.15 -5.22 -13.59
C SER A 3 22.25 -6.56 -12.85
N VAL A 4 21.13 -7.29 -12.78
CA VAL A 4 21.06 -8.62 -12.20
C VAL A 4 22.05 -9.60 -12.84
N PHE A 5 22.27 -9.54 -14.15
CA PHE A 5 23.13 -10.52 -14.85
C PHE A 5 24.62 -10.18 -14.80
N TYR A 6 25.00 -8.96 -14.39
CA TYR A 6 26.39 -8.51 -14.37
C TYR A 6 26.96 -8.32 -12.97
N HIS A 7 26.13 -7.83 -12.04
CA HIS A 7 26.57 -7.48 -10.69
C HIS A 7 25.79 -8.22 -9.60
N GLY A 8 24.77 -9.03 -9.97
CA GLY A 8 23.89 -9.66 -9.00
C GLY A 8 23.04 -8.68 -8.20
N THR A 9 22.95 -7.42 -8.64
CA THR A 9 22.20 -6.35 -7.98
C THR A 9 20.89 -6.05 -8.70
N ILE A 10 19.89 -5.56 -7.98
CA ILE A 10 18.62 -5.10 -8.54
C ILE A 10 18.65 -3.58 -8.66
N GLU A 11 18.30 -3.05 -9.84
CA GLU A 11 18.14 -1.61 -10.05
C GLU A 11 16.66 -1.22 -10.10
N TRP A 12 16.29 -0.26 -9.27
CA TRP A 12 14.94 0.30 -9.22
C TRP A 12 14.86 1.60 -10.02
N ARG A 13 14.43 1.52 -11.28
CA ARG A 13 14.36 2.67 -12.22
C ARG A 13 12.96 3.27 -12.36
N LEU A 14 12.20 3.27 -11.28
CA LEU A 14 10.77 3.62 -11.27
C LEU A 14 10.42 4.83 -10.41
N PHE A 15 11.43 5.55 -9.93
CA PHE A 15 11.27 6.76 -9.12
C PHE A 15 11.78 7.98 -9.87
N ASN A 16 11.03 9.08 -9.80
CA ASN A 16 11.52 10.39 -10.22
C ASN A 16 12.53 10.92 -9.19
N SER A 17 13.52 11.68 -9.66
CA SER A 17 14.41 12.41 -8.76
C SER A 17 13.60 13.42 -7.93
N THR A 18 13.91 13.50 -6.64
CA THR A 18 13.23 14.39 -5.69
C THR A 18 14.24 14.91 -4.68
N LEU A 19 14.14 16.20 -4.32
CA LEU A 19 14.90 16.81 -3.22
C LEU A 19 14.18 16.66 -1.88
N HIS A 20 12.93 16.19 -1.87
CA HIS A 20 12.16 16.02 -0.66
C HIS A 20 12.59 14.77 0.09
N ALA A 21 13.23 14.96 1.25
CA ALA A 21 13.80 13.85 2.05
C ALA A 21 12.77 12.77 2.41
N GLY A 22 11.51 13.16 2.66
CA GLY A 22 10.44 12.22 3.00
C GLY A 22 10.04 11.31 1.82
N GLU A 23 10.07 11.82 0.59
CA GLU A 23 9.77 11.06 -0.62
C GLU A 23 10.94 10.15 -0.98
N ALA A 24 12.17 10.66 -0.91
CA ALA A 24 13.36 9.86 -1.12
C ALA A 24 13.40 8.66 -0.15
N LYS A 25 13.19 8.93 1.15
CA LYS A 25 13.09 7.88 2.17
C LYS A 25 11.98 6.89 1.88
N ALA A 26 10.80 7.37 1.47
CA ALA A 26 9.66 6.50 1.17
C ALA A 26 9.95 5.56 -0.02
N ASN A 27 10.57 6.07 -1.08
CA ASN A 27 10.95 5.29 -2.26
C ASN A 27 11.99 4.23 -1.92
N ILE A 28 13.03 4.58 -1.14
CA ILE A 28 14.06 3.64 -0.69
C ILE A 28 13.44 2.52 0.16
N ILE A 29 12.59 2.88 1.14
CA ILE A 29 11.94 1.88 2.01
C ILE A 29 11.03 0.96 1.21
N LEU A 30 10.26 1.50 0.25
CA LEU A 30 9.43 0.68 -0.63
C LEU A 30 10.26 -0.33 -1.43
N ALA A 31 11.35 0.13 -2.05
CA ALA A 31 12.26 -0.73 -2.81
C ALA A 31 12.84 -1.84 -1.93
N MET A 32 13.35 -1.50 -0.74
CA MET A 32 13.88 -2.49 0.20
C MET A 32 12.83 -3.49 0.67
N ALA A 33 11.62 -3.04 0.99
CA ALA A 33 10.54 -3.91 1.45
C ALA A 33 10.12 -4.92 0.35
N ILE A 34 9.99 -4.47 -0.90
CA ILE A 34 9.65 -5.37 -2.01
C ILE A 34 10.81 -6.33 -2.29
N SER A 35 12.06 -5.87 -2.26
CA SER A 35 13.23 -6.75 -2.40
C SER A 35 13.28 -7.82 -1.30
N ALA A 36 13.05 -7.43 -0.03
CA ALA A 36 12.98 -8.36 1.08
C ALA A 36 11.83 -9.37 0.92
N GLN A 37 10.65 -8.92 0.49
CA GLN A 37 9.56 -9.83 0.16
C GLN A 37 9.96 -10.78 -0.96
N GLY A 38 10.56 -10.30 -2.05
CA GLY A 38 11.00 -11.12 -3.18
C GLY A 38 11.98 -12.21 -2.80
N ILE A 39 12.91 -11.94 -1.88
CA ILE A 39 13.88 -12.92 -1.36
C ILE A 39 13.18 -13.98 -0.49
N ASN A 40 12.25 -13.57 0.36
CA ASN A 40 11.61 -14.45 1.34
C ASN A 40 10.41 -15.24 0.77
N GLN A 41 9.84 -14.80 -0.36
CA GLN A 41 8.62 -15.36 -0.93
C GLN A 41 8.91 -16.67 -1.69
N LYS A 42 8.34 -17.79 -1.21
CA LYS A 42 8.49 -19.11 -1.85
C LYS A 42 7.72 -19.27 -3.17
N TYR A 43 6.55 -18.65 -3.27
CA TYR A 43 5.66 -18.74 -4.43
C TYR A 43 5.09 -17.37 -4.80
N THR A 44 5.03 -17.08 -6.09
CA THR A 44 4.37 -15.89 -6.64
C THR A 44 3.25 -16.29 -7.59
N GLN A 45 2.26 -15.42 -7.72
CA GLN A 45 1.17 -15.58 -8.67
C GLN A 45 1.37 -14.56 -9.80
N PHE A 46 1.39 -15.03 -11.05
CA PHE A 46 1.50 -14.15 -12.21
C PHE A 46 0.25 -13.29 -12.43
N ARG A 47 -0.88 -13.66 -11.81
CA ARG A 47 -2.15 -12.95 -11.98
C ARG A 47 -2.02 -11.51 -11.50
N LYS A 48 -2.17 -10.58 -12.43
CA LYS A 48 -2.23 -9.15 -12.13
C LYS A 48 -3.41 -8.89 -11.20
N THR A 49 -3.16 -8.17 -10.12
CA THR A 49 -4.26 -7.69 -9.27
C THR A 49 -5.01 -6.62 -10.05
N PRO A 50 -6.33 -6.78 -10.30
CA PRO A 50 -7.09 -5.74 -10.96
C PRO A 50 -7.07 -4.49 -10.09
N ILE A 51 -6.76 -3.35 -10.71
CA ILE A 51 -6.85 -2.05 -10.05
C ILE A 51 -8.35 -1.77 -9.92
N GLY A 52 -8.89 -1.98 -8.73
CA GLY A 52 -10.29 -1.68 -8.43
C GLY A 52 -10.54 -0.18 -8.26
N ASP A 53 -11.79 0.16 -7.91
CA ASP A 53 -12.28 1.55 -7.84
C ASP A 53 -11.53 2.45 -6.85
N ASN A 54 -10.87 1.83 -5.86
CA ASN A 54 -10.10 2.55 -4.84
C ASN A 54 -8.62 2.09 -4.83
N PRO A 55 -7.74 2.76 -5.62
CA PRO A 55 -6.33 2.42 -5.66
C PRO A 55 -5.59 2.82 -4.37
N ALA A 56 -6.01 3.86 -3.65
CA ALA A 56 -5.39 4.24 -2.39
C ALA A 56 -5.55 3.17 -1.30
N PHE A 57 -6.76 2.60 -1.15
CA PHE A 57 -7.00 1.48 -0.24
C PHE A 57 -6.21 0.24 -0.63
N THR A 58 -6.23 -0.11 -1.92
CA THR A 58 -5.50 -1.27 -2.45
C THR A 58 -4.01 -1.14 -2.18
N PHE A 59 -3.41 0.02 -2.47
CA PHE A 59 -1.99 0.22 -2.23
C PHE A 59 -1.65 0.23 -0.74
N ARG A 60 -2.49 0.86 0.11
CA ARG A 60 -2.27 0.84 1.56
C ARG A 60 -2.25 -0.59 2.11
N THR A 61 -3.22 -1.42 1.74
CA THR A 61 -3.27 -2.82 2.22
C THR A 61 -2.07 -3.63 1.73
N PHE A 62 -1.58 -3.36 0.52
CA PHE A 62 -0.32 -3.91 0.03
C PHE A 62 0.89 -3.48 0.90
N LEU A 63 1.01 -2.20 1.24
CA LEU A 63 2.08 -1.70 2.11
C LEU A 63 2.03 -2.34 3.52
N LEU A 64 0.84 -2.61 4.05
CA LEU A 64 0.71 -3.33 5.33
C LEU A 64 1.21 -4.78 5.21
N ARG A 65 0.90 -5.47 4.11
CA ARG A 65 1.36 -6.84 3.86
C ARG A 65 2.89 -6.91 3.71
N LEU A 66 3.52 -5.85 3.20
CA LEU A 66 4.97 -5.69 3.14
C LEU A 66 5.62 -5.45 4.51
N GLY A 67 4.83 -5.25 5.58
CA GLY A 67 5.34 -5.01 6.94
C GLY A 67 5.55 -3.54 7.29
N LEU A 68 5.09 -2.58 6.47
CA LEU A 68 5.15 -1.14 6.78
C LEU A 68 4.02 -0.75 7.76
N ILE A 69 4.02 -1.38 8.93
CA ILE A 69 3.03 -1.25 10.01
C ILE A 69 3.67 -0.47 11.15
N GLY A 70 2.94 0.47 11.74
CA GLY A 70 3.41 1.25 12.88
C GLY A 70 3.56 2.76 12.62
N PRO A 71 3.83 3.55 13.67
CA PRO A 71 4.01 5.00 13.59
C PRO A 71 5.26 5.41 12.80
N GLU A 72 6.33 4.61 12.82
CA GLU A 72 7.61 4.86 12.13
C GLU A 72 7.45 4.88 10.60
N TYR A 73 6.50 4.10 10.07
CA TYR A 73 6.17 4.08 8.65
C TYR A 73 5.01 5.02 8.29
N LYS A 74 4.48 5.82 9.23
CA LYS A 74 3.37 6.74 8.97
C LYS A 74 3.73 7.74 7.87
N ASN A 75 4.92 8.35 7.95
CA ASN A 75 5.37 9.31 6.96
C ASN A 75 5.61 8.66 5.58
N VAL A 76 6.18 7.46 5.56
CA VAL A 76 6.40 6.68 4.34
C VAL A 76 5.07 6.40 3.64
N ARG A 77 4.09 5.86 4.37
CA ARG A 77 2.75 5.59 3.82
C ARG A 77 2.07 6.87 3.35
N MET A 78 2.23 7.98 4.06
CA MET A 78 1.70 9.28 3.64
C MET A 78 2.26 9.67 2.27
N HIS A 79 3.59 9.67 2.09
CA HIS A 79 4.22 10.04 0.81
C HIS A 79 3.88 9.09 -0.34
N LEU A 80 3.75 7.79 -0.06
CA LEU A 80 3.38 6.79 -1.07
C LEU A 80 1.90 6.88 -1.48
N LEU A 81 1.01 7.27 -0.56
CA LEU A 81 -0.44 7.31 -0.80
C LEU A 81 -0.95 8.69 -1.23
N LYS A 82 -0.16 9.77 -1.14
CA LYS A 82 -0.66 11.15 -1.31
C LYS A 82 -1.27 11.43 -2.68
N ASN A 83 -0.74 10.82 -3.74
CA ASN A 83 -1.14 11.08 -5.13
C ASN A 83 -2.16 10.07 -5.66
N LEU A 84 -2.65 9.13 -4.83
CA LEU A 84 -3.61 8.12 -5.25
C LEU A 84 -5.04 8.55 -4.91
N PRO A 85 -5.99 8.40 -5.86
CA PRO A 85 -7.40 8.70 -5.61
C PRO A 85 -8.05 7.64 -4.71
N GLY A 86 -9.13 8.04 -4.04
CA GLY A 86 -9.95 7.17 -3.19
C GLY A 86 -9.63 7.28 -1.69
N ASP A 87 -10.52 6.69 -0.90
CA ASP A 87 -10.41 6.66 0.55
C ASP A 87 -9.31 5.69 1.00
N LYS A 88 -8.43 6.10 1.92
CA LYS A 88 -7.31 5.26 2.38
C LYS A 88 -7.75 4.22 3.41
N ALA A 89 -8.84 4.48 4.13
CA ALA A 89 -9.34 3.65 5.22
C ALA A 89 -10.38 2.62 4.76
N TRP A 90 -11.27 2.99 3.84
CA TRP A 90 -12.39 2.16 3.37
C TRP A 90 -12.24 1.76 1.91
N ARG A 91 -12.60 0.51 1.57
CA ARG A 91 -12.54 0.02 0.18
C ARG A 91 -13.68 0.59 -0.66
N HIS A 92 -14.88 0.58 -0.10
CA HIS A 92 -16.10 1.12 -0.71
C HIS A 92 -16.58 2.33 0.09
N ASP A 93 -17.67 2.96 -0.36
CA ASP A 93 -18.29 4.03 0.40
C ASP A 93 -18.62 3.58 1.83
N LYS A 94 -18.39 4.48 2.79
CA LYS A 94 -18.47 4.21 4.23
C LYS A 94 -19.88 3.76 4.65
N SER A 95 -20.90 4.23 3.95
CA SER A 95 -22.32 3.91 4.20
C SER A 95 -22.69 2.45 3.92
N LEU A 96 -21.93 1.77 3.05
CA LEU A 96 -22.19 0.39 2.64
C LEU A 96 -21.81 -0.62 3.72
N TYR A 97 -21.04 -0.21 4.72
CA TYR A 97 -20.58 -1.09 5.79
C TYR A 97 -21.64 -1.18 6.89
N PRO A 98 -22.13 -2.39 7.25
CA PRO A 98 -23.16 -2.56 8.29
C PRO A 98 -22.79 -1.95 9.64
N SER A 99 -21.49 -1.89 9.97
CA SER A 99 -21.00 -1.27 11.20
C SER A 99 -21.30 0.23 11.31
N ASN A 100 -21.54 0.89 10.18
CA ASN A 100 -21.75 2.33 10.09
C ASN A 100 -23.23 2.68 9.85
N GLN A 101 -24.08 1.67 9.67
CA GLN A 101 -25.52 1.88 9.52
C GLN A 101 -26.12 2.21 10.89
N PRO A 102 -27.10 3.13 10.95
CA PRO A 102 -27.82 3.41 12.19
C PRO A 102 -28.47 2.12 12.66
N ARG A 103 -28.20 1.72 13.91
CA ARG A 103 -28.91 0.59 14.52
C ARG A 103 -30.39 0.98 14.62
N LEU A 104 -31.26 0.16 14.06
CA LEU A 104 -32.70 0.30 14.27
C LEU A 104 -32.95 0.23 15.78
N HIS A 105 -33.45 1.31 16.36
CA HIS A 105 -33.90 1.32 17.73
C HIS A 105 -35.18 0.50 17.77
N THR A 106 -35.11 -0.74 18.24
CA THR A 106 -36.32 -1.50 18.55
C THR A 106 -36.87 -0.90 19.84
N ASP A 107 -37.84 0.00 19.71
CA ASP A 107 -38.74 0.34 20.81
C ASP A 107 -39.58 -0.90 21.10
N GLU A 108 -39.06 -1.79 21.97
CA GLU A 108 -39.86 -2.88 22.54
C GLU A 108 -40.93 -2.24 23.42
N VAL A 109 -42.13 -2.15 22.85
CA VAL A 109 -43.37 -1.78 23.53
C VAL A 109 -43.59 -2.78 24.67
N ARG A 110 -43.47 -2.28 25.90
CA ARG A 110 -43.86 -2.96 27.14
C ARG A 110 -45.37 -2.89 27.35
#